data_AF-A0A2V6Z8U7-F1
#
_entry.id   AF-A0A2V6Z8U7-F1
#
_cell.length_a   1.000
_cell.length_b   1.000
_cell.length_c   1.000
_cell.angle_alpha   90.00
_cell.angle_beta   90.00
_cell.angle_gamma   90.00
#
_symmetry.space_group_name_H-M   'P 1'
#
loop_
_entity.id
_entity.type
_entity.pdbx_description
1 polymer ?
#
loop_
_entity_poly.entity_id
_entity_poly.type
_entity_poly.pdbx_seq_one_letter_code
_entity_poly.pdbx_strand_id
1 'polypeptide(L)'
;MTNDRSTRPSRTASKVPGGADGCLGSIVNFTRPPVAFSTSFAHTCSTLAVRWCCGETHEDIVRIVCAGAGRAAATRPRSRLVTTRLFMCDMLSSGSGDGYQLTRGSVAAFKRVLDSAAEKRNPLGTRQGIGRSFRTEGRPTMARTYDVIDADGHILEPIDIWDKYIDPAYRDRAPKMIIDTDGKERLLVEGKVLGSPKGMGAIGGIGARDGKINEATMRYVEGRPGGFDPHARIPDMDLDGIDAAFLYPSIGLFSGAVQDPGLAAAMCRAYNRWLADYCKPYPDRLFGVAMLPMQSIPAAIEEMRFARKELGMRGGFLRPNPYNGRMLHHPDYAPFWNEVEELDFAIGLHEGASGGMPQVGVDRFKNRGARHIISHTMEMMLAAMSVIWEGVCDRYPKVRIGFMESGGGWIAPWLDRMDRHFDDQGFNDSGLTMRPSELFQRNCWISFEPVEGSLSVLADYIGPHKILWATDYPHPDGFFPGAPKLIADRQELSAETKRQILAGGAKGFYGLK
;
A
#
# COMPACT_ATOMS: atom_id res chain seq x y z
N MET A 1 -8.22 -68.19 -7.61
CA MET A 1 -6.80 -68.58 -7.73
C MET A 1 -5.97 -67.56 -6.97
N THR A 2 -4.96 -68.05 -6.27
CA THR A 2 -4.32 -67.55 -5.05
C THR A 2 -3.05 -66.71 -5.28
N ASN A 3 -2.56 -66.14 -4.16
CA ASN A 3 -1.30 -65.39 -3.88
C ASN A 3 -1.43 -63.87 -3.99
N ASP A 4 -1.42 -63.05 -2.92
CA ASP A 4 -0.83 -63.05 -1.56
C ASP A 4 0.68 -62.74 -1.48
N ARG A 5 0.99 -61.57 -0.87
CA ARG A 5 2.10 -61.26 0.09
C ARG A 5 2.10 -59.73 0.34
N SER A 6 1.58 -59.21 1.44
CA SER A 6 2.10 -59.22 2.83
C SER A 6 3.29 -58.27 3.07
N THR A 7 3.01 -57.09 3.63
CA THR A 7 3.95 -56.28 4.41
C THR A 7 3.42 -56.09 5.84
N ARG A 8 4.19 -56.53 6.83
CA ARG A 8 4.06 -56.12 8.24
C ARG A 8 5.45 -55.79 8.81
N PRO A 9 5.53 -54.88 9.80
CA PRO A 9 6.78 -54.37 10.38
C PRO A 9 7.17 -55.11 11.67
N SER A 10 8.44 -55.02 12.09
CA SER A 10 8.86 -55.40 13.45
C SER A 10 9.86 -54.42 14.05
N ARG A 11 9.53 -53.93 15.25
CA ARG A 11 10.38 -53.22 16.21
C ARG A 11 11.31 -54.20 16.94
N THR A 12 12.47 -53.74 17.40
CA THR A 12 13.00 -54.07 18.75
C THR A 12 14.03 -53.03 19.20
N ALA A 13 14.01 -52.73 20.51
CA ALA A 13 14.72 -51.68 21.22
C ALA A 13 15.96 -52.20 22.00
N SER A 14 16.85 -51.31 22.44
CA SER A 14 17.53 -51.42 23.76
C SER A 14 18.21 -50.10 24.20
N LYS A 15 18.40 -49.95 25.52
CA LYS A 15 18.65 -48.74 26.33
C LYS A 15 20.15 -48.47 26.64
N VAL A 16 20.56 -47.17 26.69
CA VAL A 16 21.27 -46.35 27.76
C VAL A 16 22.47 -46.97 28.53
N PRO A 17 23.58 -46.29 29.00
CA PRO A 17 23.79 -44.85 29.40
C PRO A 17 25.16 -44.13 29.14
N GLY A 18 25.18 -42.79 29.29
CA GLY A 18 26.09 -42.06 30.23
C GLY A 18 27.37 -41.31 29.76
N GLY A 19 27.52 -40.04 30.19
CA GLY A 19 28.79 -39.27 30.37
C GLY A 19 29.20 -38.34 29.19
N ALA A 20 29.04 -37.01 29.27
CA ALA A 20 29.83 -35.97 29.95
C ALA A 20 30.95 -35.34 29.07
N ASP A 21 30.84 -34.01 28.91
CA ASP A 21 31.82 -32.94 28.61
C ASP A 21 33.18 -33.24 27.95
N GLY A 22 33.56 -32.41 26.95
CA GLY A 22 34.98 -32.17 26.67
C GLY A 22 35.35 -31.74 25.24
N CYS A 23 35.65 -30.45 25.11
CA CYS A 23 36.65 -29.77 24.28
C CYS A 23 37.45 -30.48 23.16
N LEU A 24 37.76 -29.63 22.17
CA LEU A 24 39.00 -29.53 21.35
C LEU A 24 39.19 -30.47 20.14
N GLY A 25 39.02 -29.86 18.96
CA GLY A 25 40.09 -29.76 17.96
C GLY A 25 40.38 -30.98 17.09
N SER A 26 40.18 -30.85 15.77
CA SER A 26 41.29 -30.93 14.80
C SER A 26 40.82 -30.80 13.34
N ILE A 27 41.65 -30.02 12.64
CA ILE A 27 41.85 -29.75 11.22
C ILE A 27 41.61 -30.95 10.29
N VAL A 28 40.93 -30.73 9.14
CA VAL A 28 41.34 -31.27 7.81
C VAL A 28 40.94 -30.29 6.69
N ASN A 29 41.94 -29.92 5.89
CA ASN A 29 41.90 -29.15 4.64
C ASN A 29 41.12 -29.87 3.51
N PHE A 30 40.45 -29.13 2.63
CA PHE A 30 40.34 -29.50 1.22
C PHE A 30 40.39 -28.28 0.28
N THR A 31 41.14 -28.50 -0.79
CA THR A 31 41.63 -27.61 -1.84
C THR A 31 40.56 -27.20 -2.85
N ARG A 32 40.71 -26.00 -3.43
CA ARG A 32 39.96 -25.47 -4.59
C ARG A 32 40.82 -25.50 -5.86
N PRO A 33 40.26 -25.73 -7.06
CA PRO A 33 40.90 -25.36 -8.33
C PRO A 33 40.39 -23.99 -8.83
N PRO A 34 41.20 -23.22 -9.61
CA PRO A 34 40.78 -21.97 -10.22
C PRO A 34 40.34 -22.13 -11.69
N VAL A 35 39.36 -21.33 -12.11
CA VAL A 35 38.98 -21.12 -13.52
C VAL A 35 39.48 -19.74 -13.96
N ALA A 36 40.15 -19.72 -15.11
CA ALA A 36 40.75 -18.54 -15.72
C ALA A 36 39.73 -17.69 -16.51
N PHE A 37 39.89 -16.37 -16.48
CA PHE A 37 39.27 -15.45 -17.44
C PHE A 37 40.33 -14.97 -18.43
N SER A 38 40.00 -15.08 -19.73
CA SER A 38 40.74 -14.49 -20.84
C SER A 38 40.39 -13.00 -20.97
N THR A 39 41.41 -12.17 -21.13
CA THR A 39 41.28 -10.78 -21.56
C THR A 39 42.01 -10.59 -22.89
N SER A 40 41.39 -9.85 -23.79
CA SER A 40 42.03 -9.30 -24.99
C SER A 40 41.49 -7.89 -25.19
N PHE A 41 42.30 -6.88 -24.87
CA PHE A 41 42.79 -5.84 -25.79
C PHE A 41 43.51 -4.75 -24.98
N ALA A 42 44.69 -4.38 -25.47
CA ALA A 42 45.65 -3.49 -24.85
C ALA A 42 45.32 -2.01 -25.07
N HIS A 43 45.76 -1.12 -24.16
CA HIS A 43 46.52 0.09 -24.51
C HIS A 43 47.27 0.67 -23.27
N THR A 44 48.61 0.61 -23.39
CA THR A 44 49.68 1.53 -22.93
C THR A 44 49.75 2.12 -21.50
N CYS A 45 50.85 1.75 -20.84
CA CYS A 45 51.48 2.17 -19.58
C CYS A 45 51.35 3.62 -19.08
N SER A 46 51.25 3.76 -17.75
CA SER A 46 52.33 4.31 -16.90
C SER A 46 52.06 4.01 -15.42
N THR A 47 52.89 3.16 -14.82
CA THR A 47 52.91 2.78 -13.41
C THR A 47 53.69 3.78 -12.56
N LEU A 48 53.15 4.16 -11.39
CA LEU A 48 53.96 4.57 -10.24
C LEU A 48 53.33 4.09 -8.92
N ALA A 49 53.92 3.00 -8.42
CA ALA A 49 54.12 2.58 -7.04
C ALA A 49 52.95 2.66 -6.03
N VAL A 50 52.24 1.54 -5.86
CA VAL A 50 51.59 1.19 -4.59
C VAL A 50 52.54 0.27 -3.82
N ARG A 51 53.00 0.71 -2.64
CA ARG A 51 53.72 -0.12 -1.67
C ARG A 51 52.75 -0.48 -0.54
N TRP A 52 52.71 -1.77 -0.23
CA TRP A 52 51.90 -2.42 0.80
C TRP A 52 51.95 -1.78 2.19
N CYS A 53 50.82 -1.83 2.90
CA CYS A 53 50.76 -2.22 4.31
C CYS A 53 49.45 -2.99 4.58
N CYS A 54 49.59 -4.25 4.97
CA CYS A 54 48.54 -5.02 5.62
C CYS A 54 48.46 -4.58 7.09
N GLY A 55 47.26 -4.30 7.60
CA GLY A 55 46.98 -4.07 9.01
C GLY A 55 45.68 -4.79 9.40
N GLU A 56 45.76 -5.60 10.44
CA GLU A 56 44.65 -6.37 11.01
C GLU A 56 43.94 -5.50 12.05
N THR A 57 42.69 -5.10 11.77
CA THR A 57 41.59 -4.63 12.65
C THR A 57 40.88 -3.37 12.12
N HIS A 58 39.57 -3.29 12.42
CA HIS A 58 38.58 -2.40 11.77
C HIS A 58 38.63 -0.91 12.20
N GLU A 59 39.57 -0.50 13.05
CA GLU A 59 39.60 0.89 13.59
C GLU A 59 40.53 1.86 12.82
N ASP A 60 41.37 1.40 11.88
CA ASP A 60 42.26 2.29 11.12
C ASP A 60 41.67 2.82 9.80
N ILE A 61 40.43 2.45 9.44
CA ILE A 61 39.76 2.92 8.20
C ILE A 61 39.03 4.26 8.39
N VAL A 62 38.79 4.72 9.62
CA VAL A 62 37.97 5.93 9.88
C VAL A 62 38.78 7.24 9.90
N ARG A 63 40.10 7.22 9.69
CA ARG A 63 40.92 8.46 9.65
C ARG A 63 41.35 8.94 8.27
N ILE A 64 40.94 8.31 7.17
CA ILE A 64 41.30 8.73 5.79
C ILE A 64 40.07 9.06 4.92
N VAL A 65 39.05 9.72 5.51
CA VAL A 65 37.99 10.40 4.73
C VAL A 65 37.74 11.86 5.18
N CYS A 66 38.36 12.33 6.28
CA CYS A 66 38.18 13.72 6.75
C CYS A 66 39.37 14.67 6.50
N ALA A 67 40.26 14.37 5.56
CA ALA A 67 41.40 15.25 5.21
C ALA A 67 41.46 15.62 3.71
N GLY A 68 40.30 15.72 3.04
CA GLY A 68 40.21 16.00 1.60
C GLY A 68 39.21 17.08 1.18
N ALA A 69 38.70 17.89 2.12
CA ALA A 69 37.78 18.99 1.80
C ALA A 69 38.08 20.22 2.68
N GLY A 70 39.21 20.87 2.40
CA GLY A 70 39.58 22.12 3.06
C GLY A 70 40.58 22.91 2.23
N ARG A 71 40.12 24.07 1.73
CA ARG A 71 40.87 25.19 1.12
C ARG A 71 41.07 25.18 -0.40
N ALA A 72 40.22 25.94 -1.10
CA ALA A 72 40.66 26.89 -2.13
C ALA A 72 39.68 28.08 -2.19
N ALA A 73 40.21 29.26 -2.49
CA ALA A 73 39.83 30.52 -1.89
C ALA A 73 38.93 31.43 -2.74
N ALA A 74 38.48 32.48 -2.07
CA ALA A 74 37.66 33.60 -2.51
C ALA A 74 38.19 34.38 -3.74
N THR A 75 37.27 34.86 -4.58
CA THR A 75 37.30 36.20 -5.21
C THR A 75 35.87 36.66 -5.55
N ARG A 76 35.53 37.91 -5.19
CA ARG A 76 34.27 38.62 -5.52
C ARG A 76 34.44 39.45 -6.81
N PRO A 77 33.33 39.80 -7.48
CA PRO A 77 33.06 41.22 -7.71
C PRO A 77 31.61 41.66 -7.42
N ARG A 78 31.41 42.98 -7.45
CA ARG A 78 30.33 43.80 -6.85
C ARG A 78 29.05 43.98 -7.69
N SER A 79 27.98 44.35 -6.94
CA SER A 79 26.79 45.18 -7.28
C SER A 79 25.68 44.52 -8.12
N ARG A 80 24.37 44.71 -7.87
CA ARG A 80 23.61 45.87 -7.35
C ARG A 80 22.42 45.46 -6.46
N LEU A 81 22.09 46.32 -5.49
CA LEU A 81 20.82 46.37 -4.77
C LEU A 81 19.67 46.77 -5.71
N VAL A 82 18.52 46.10 -5.58
CA VAL A 82 17.19 46.68 -5.83
C VAL A 82 16.31 46.35 -4.63
N THR A 83 15.83 47.41 -3.99
CA THR A 83 14.93 47.45 -2.85
C THR A 83 13.49 47.25 -3.31
N THR A 84 12.70 46.41 -2.64
CA THR A 84 11.23 46.57 -2.60
C THR A 84 10.73 46.17 -1.21
N ARG A 85 9.87 47.03 -0.68
CA ARG A 85 9.47 47.18 0.73
C ARG A 85 8.57 46.05 1.23
N LEU A 86 8.88 45.53 2.43
CA LEU A 86 7.88 45.01 3.36
C LEU A 86 7.36 46.16 4.23
N PHE A 87 6.04 46.31 4.31
CA PHE A 87 5.39 47.10 5.35
C PHE A 87 5.17 46.21 6.56
N MET A 88 5.90 46.50 7.64
CA MET A 88 5.63 45.99 8.98
C MET A 88 5.55 47.24 9.87
N CYS A 89 4.40 47.43 10.49
CA CYS A 89 4.10 48.59 11.32
C CYS A 89 4.18 48.17 12.78
N ASP A 90 5.26 48.56 13.46
CA ASP A 90 5.36 48.53 14.91
C ASP A 90 4.85 49.87 15.47
N MET A 91 3.96 49.81 16.46
CA MET A 91 3.77 50.86 17.45
C MET A 91 4.07 50.30 18.83
N LEU A 92 5.04 50.93 19.49
CA LEU A 92 5.50 50.69 20.86
C LEU A 92 4.50 51.25 21.88
N SER A 93 4.24 50.55 22.99
CA SER A 93 4.85 50.86 24.31
C SER A 93 4.14 50.17 25.48
N SER A 94 4.94 49.52 26.35
CA SER A 94 4.92 49.51 27.83
C SER A 94 3.62 49.30 28.63
N GLY A 95 3.70 48.42 29.63
CA GLY A 95 3.13 48.70 30.96
C GLY A 95 2.18 47.66 31.56
N SER A 96 2.68 47.00 32.60
CA SER A 96 2.01 46.26 33.71
C SER A 96 0.54 46.56 34.05
N GLY A 97 -0.16 45.51 34.52
CA GLY A 97 -1.08 45.59 35.67
C GLY A 97 -2.58 45.43 35.40
N ASP A 98 -3.14 44.35 35.95
CA ASP A 98 -4.50 44.14 36.46
C ASP A 98 -5.75 44.37 35.58
N GLY A 99 -6.79 43.58 35.90
CA GLY A 99 -7.98 43.36 35.08
C GLY A 99 -8.86 44.58 34.83
N TYR A 100 -9.81 44.45 33.89
CA TYR A 100 -11.26 44.60 34.13
C TYR A 100 -12.08 44.37 32.84
N GLN A 101 -13.23 43.71 33.03
CA GLN A 101 -14.53 43.80 32.34
C GLN A 101 -14.65 44.24 30.87
N LEU A 102 -15.23 43.34 30.06
CA LEU A 102 -15.84 43.65 28.75
C LEU A 102 -17.17 44.40 28.93
N THR A 103 -17.21 45.65 28.46
CA THR A 103 -18.45 46.44 28.33
C THR A 103 -19.07 46.26 26.94
N ARG A 104 -20.41 46.26 26.93
CA ARG A 104 -21.30 46.10 25.76
C ARG A 104 -21.04 47.19 24.71
N GLY A 105 -20.45 46.84 23.58
CA GLY A 105 -20.20 47.82 22.52
C GLY A 105 -19.80 47.28 21.14
N SER A 106 -20.09 46.01 20.82
CA SER A 106 -19.64 45.42 19.54
C SER A 106 -20.59 44.37 18.94
N VAL A 107 -21.84 44.28 19.42
CA VAL A 107 -22.87 43.33 18.92
C VAL A 107 -23.81 43.97 17.87
N ALA A 108 -23.66 45.26 17.54
CA ALA A 108 -24.60 45.95 16.65
C ALA A 108 -24.21 46.00 15.15
N ALA A 109 -23.02 45.49 14.78
CA ALA A 109 -22.54 45.50 13.38
C ALA A 109 -22.66 44.15 12.66
N PHE A 110 -22.88 43.04 13.38
CA PHE A 110 -22.93 41.70 12.79
C PHE A 110 -24.35 41.19 12.49
N LYS A 111 -25.39 41.87 12.99
CA LYS A 111 -26.80 41.46 12.81
C LYS A 111 -27.46 41.99 11.52
N ARG A 112 -26.88 43.01 10.86
CA ARG A 112 -27.48 43.64 9.66
C ARG A 112 -27.18 42.94 8.34
N VAL A 113 -26.27 41.97 8.31
CA VAL A 113 -25.93 41.20 7.09
C VAL A 113 -26.76 39.91 6.98
N LEU A 114 -27.27 39.39 8.10
CA LEU A 114 -28.06 38.14 8.12
C LEU A 114 -29.57 38.36 7.93
N ASP A 115 -30.10 39.54 8.23
CA ASP A 115 -31.54 39.82 8.11
C ASP A 115 -31.99 40.27 6.70
N SER A 116 -31.06 40.51 5.76
CA SER A 116 -31.37 40.92 4.37
C SER A 116 -31.65 39.74 3.42
N ALA A 117 -31.39 38.50 3.84
CA ALA A 117 -31.55 37.30 3.02
C ALA A 117 -32.87 36.53 3.28
N ALA A 118 -33.74 37.01 4.17
CA ALA A 118 -34.91 36.26 4.66
C ALA A 118 -36.29 36.76 4.20
N GLU A 119 -36.40 37.85 3.44
CA GLU A 119 -37.71 38.43 3.07
C GLU A 119 -38.00 38.41 1.57
N LYS A 120 -38.34 37.24 1.02
CA LYS A 120 -39.31 37.10 -0.10
C LYS A 120 -40.05 35.76 -0.02
N ARG A 121 -41.06 35.68 0.86
CA ARG A 121 -42.13 34.67 0.80
C ARG A 121 -43.47 35.40 0.84
N ASN A 122 -44.30 35.19 -0.18
CA ASN A 122 -45.73 35.56 -0.21
C ASN A 122 -46.53 34.32 -0.63
N PRO A 123 -47.84 34.18 -0.30
CA PRO A 123 -48.42 32.94 0.15
C PRO A 123 -49.35 32.30 -0.90
N LEU A 124 -49.82 31.11 -0.53
CA LEU A 124 -50.75 30.19 -1.20
C LEU A 124 -51.89 30.85 -2.00
N GLY A 125 -52.07 30.35 -3.23
CA GLY A 125 -53.28 30.52 -4.04
C GLY A 125 -53.58 29.22 -4.79
N THR A 126 -54.76 28.66 -4.52
CA THR A 126 -55.35 27.46 -5.11
C THR A 126 -55.56 27.58 -6.63
N ARG A 127 -55.19 26.55 -7.40
CA ARG A 127 -55.85 26.20 -8.67
C ARG A 127 -55.57 24.76 -9.11
N GLN A 128 -56.65 24.09 -9.50
CA GLN A 128 -56.75 22.71 -9.96
C GLN A 128 -56.01 22.46 -11.28
N GLY A 129 -55.45 21.25 -11.39
CA GLY A 129 -55.45 20.37 -12.56
C GLY A 129 -54.97 20.91 -13.92
N ILE A 130 -53.81 20.41 -14.37
CA ILE A 130 -53.60 19.69 -15.64
C ILE A 130 -52.20 19.06 -15.54
N GLY A 131 -52.14 17.73 -15.48
CA GLY A 131 -50.88 16.98 -15.48
C GLY A 131 -50.25 16.99 -16.87
N ARG A 132 -49.10 17.67 -17.00
CA ARG A 132 -48.12 17.39 -18.06
C ARG A 132 -46.85 16.88 -17.38
N SER A 133 -46.54 15.61 -17.59
CA SER A 133 -45.28 15.00 -17.18
C SER A 133 -44.13 15.67 -17.93
N PHE A 134 -43.39 16.55 -17.25
CA PHE A 134 -42.07 16.94 -17.72
C PHE A 134 -41.13 15.77 -17.44
N ARG A 135 -40.80 14.98 -18.47
CA ARG A 135 -39.58 14.18 -18.46
C ARG A 135 -38.42 15.17 -18.42
N THR A 136 -37.72 15.22 -17.31
CA THR A 136 -36.38 15.80 -17.27
C THR A 136 -35.47 14.87 -18.05
N GLU A 137 -35.26 15.16 -19.33
CA GLU A 137 -34.12 14.60 -20.06
C GLU A 137 -32.86 15.06 -19.34
N GLY A 138 -32.20 14.14 -18.66
CA GLY A 138 -30.90 14.40 -18.05
C GLY A 138 -29.93 14.86 -19.12
N ARG A 139 -29.30 16.02 -18.93
CA ARG A 139 -28.12 16.38 -19.71
C ARG A 139 -27.13 15.21 -19.62
N PRO A 140 -26.53 14.76 -20.73
CA PRO A 140 -25.46 13.78 -20.65
C PRO A 140 -24.36 14.38 -19.78
N THR A 141 -24.13 13.79 -18.62
CA THR A 141 -22.96 14.07 -17.79
C THR A 141 -21.75 13.76 -18.67
N MET A 142 -21.01 14.79 -19.08
CA MET A 142 -19.71 14.60 -19.73
C MET A 142 -18.90 13.68 -18.81
N ALA A 143 -18.48 12.52 -19.34
CA ALA A 143 -17.64 11.60 -18.59
C ALA A 143 -16.37 12.35 -18.17
N ARG A 144 -15.97 12.24 -16.89
CA ARG A 144 -14.75 12.87 -16.39
C ARG A 144 -13.54 12.26 -17.09
N THR A 145 -12.65 13.11 -17.57
CA THR A 145 -11.33 12.67 -18.02
C THR A 145 -10.45 12.40 -16.80
N TYR A 146 -9.72 11.29 -16.82
CA TYR A 146 -8.78 10.91 -15.77
C TYR A 146 -7.36 10.91 -16.35
N ASP A 147 -6.56 11.90 -16.00
CA ASP A 147 -5.15 12.04 -16.38
C ASP A 147 -4.22 11.52 -15.28
N VAL A 148 -4.64 11.62 -14.02
CA VAL A 148 -3.91 11.09 -12.85
C VAL A 148 -4.87 10.34 -11.93
N ILE A 149 -4.59 9.05 -11.70
CA ILE A 149 -5.34 8.19 -10.80
C ILE A 149 -4.39 7.61 -9.78
N ASP A 150 -4.66 7.87 -8.50
CA ASP A 150 -4.01 7.16 -7.41
C ASP A 150 -4.61 5.75 -7.28
N ALA A 151 -3.83 4.74 -7.64
CA ALA A 151 -4.30 3.36 -7.67
C ALA A 151 -4.34 2.68 -6.30
N ASP A 152 -3.71 3.29 -5.29
CA ASP A 152 -3.48 2.71 -3.96
C ASP A 152 -3.41 3.85 -2.92
N GLY A 153 -4.55 4.49 -2.70
CA GLY A 153 -4.73 5.44 -1.61
C GLY A 153 -5.41 4.75 -0.43
N HIS A 154 -5.18 5.22 0.79
CA HIS A 154 -5.71 4.62 2.00
C HIS A 154 -6.68 5.52 2.73
N ILE A 155 -7.73 4.95 3.32
CA ILE A 155 -8.55 5.67 4.30
C ILE A 155 -8.02 5.41 5.71
N LEU A 156 -8.34 6.29 6.64
CA LEU A 156 -8.19 6.05 8.06
C LEU A 156 -9.59 5.80 8.63
N GLU A 157 -9.92 4.55 8.92
CA GLU A 157 -11.21 4.13 9.45
C GLU A 157 -11.50 4.80 10.81
N PRO A 158 -12.61 5.53 10.96
CA PRO A 158 -13.07 5.96 12.26
C PRO A 158 -13.28 4.76 13.18
N ILE A 159 -12.85 4.83 14.44
CA ILE A 159 -12.95 3.69 15.36
C ILE A 159 -14.42 3.35 15.68
N ASP A 160 -15.34 4.30 15.51
CA ASP A 160 -16.78 4.15 15.73
C ASP A 160 -17.54 3.55 14.53
N ILE A 161 -16.86 3.11 13.46
CA ILE A 161 -17.53 2.47 12.31
C ILE A 161 -18.39 1.28 12.76
N TRP A 162 -17.93 0.54 13.76
CA TRP A 162 -18.60 -0.66 14.25
C TRP A 162 -19.92 -0.34 14.95
N ASP A 163 -20.07 0.81 15.59
CA ASP A 163 -21.29 1.17 16.30
C ASP A 163 -22.49 1.26 15.35
N LYS A 164 -22.25 1.75 14.13
CA LYS A 164 -23.27 2.03 13.12
C LYS A 164 -23.40 0.97 12.03
N TYR A 165 -22.29 0.36 11.62
CA TYR A 165 -22.25 -0.46 10.40
C TYR A 165 -22.16 -1.95 10.65
N ILE A 166 -21.62 -2.41 11.78
CA ILE A 166 -21.54 -3.84 12.08
C ILE A 166 -22.92 -4.39 12.44
N ASP A 167 -23.16 -5.66 12.10
CA ASP A 167 -24.33 -6.37 12.59
C ASP A 167 -24.33 -6.35 14.13
N PRO A 168 -25.44 -5.93 14.77
CA PRO A 168 -25.55 -5.86 16.23
C PRO A 168 -25.12 -7.14 16.97
N ALA A 169 -25.29 -8.32 16.37
CA ALA A 169 -24.87 -9.60 16.95
C ALA A 169 -23.35 -9.70 17.18
N TYR A 170 -22.55 -8.90 16.47
CA TYR A 170 -21.09 -8.90 16.54
C TYR A 170 -20.50 -7.66 17.24
N ARG A 171 -21.32 -6.66 17.60
CA ARG A 171 -20.84 -5.36 18.11
C ARG A 171 -19.92 -5.49 19.33
N ASP A 172 -20.24 -6.38 20.27
CA ASP A 172 -19.43 -6.58 21.48
C ASP A 172 -18.03 -7.15 21.17
N ARG A 173 -17.90 -7.85 20.04
CA ARG A 173 -16.67 -8.50 19.54
C ARG A 173 -15.93 -7.68 18.49
N ALA A 174 -16.46 -6.54 18.07
CA ALA A 174 -15.85 -5.69 17.05
C ALA A 174 -14.45 -5.20 17.48
N PRO A 175 -13.54 -4.89 16.54
CA PRO A 175 -12.22 -4.35 16.86
C PRO A 175 -12.29 -3.07 17.69
N LYS A 176 -11.45 -2.96 18.71
CA LYS A 176 -11.38 -1.79 19.59
C LYS A 176 -9.98 -1.21 19.59
N MET A 177 -9.87 0.11 19.46
CA MET A 177 -8.62 0.79 19.74
C MET A 177 -8.41 0.82 21.26
N ILE A 178 -7.28 0.32 21.73
CA ILE A 178 -6.88 0.32 23.15
C ILE A 178 -5.53 1.03 23.30
N ILE A 179 -5.24 1.49 24.52
CA ILE A 179 -3.89 1.92 24.91
C ILE A 179 -3.24 0.72 25.61
N ASP A 180 -2.17 0.18 25.03
CA ASP A 180 -1.41 -0.93 25.58
C ASP A 180 -0.50 -0.48 26.73
N THR A 181 0.14 -1.42 27.41
CA THR A 181 1.03 -1.24 28.57
C THR A 181 2.22 -0.32 28.31
N ASP A 182 2.64 -0.15 27.06
CA ASP A 182 3.70 0.76 26.62
C ASP A 182 3.18 2.17 26.25
N GLY A 183 1.89 2.43 26.47
CA GLY A 183 1.23 3.69 26.15
C GLY A 183 0.90 3.87 24.66
N LYS A 184 1.04 2.83 23.82
CA LYS A 184 0.73 2.89 22.39
C LYS A 184 -0.70 2.46 22.09
N GLU A 185 -1.29 3.12 21.11
CA GLU A 185 -2.57 2.70 20.54
C GLU A 185 -2.38 1.39 19.76
N ARG A 186 -3.21 0.39 20.07
CA ARG A 186 -3.22 -0.95 19.45
C ARG A 186 -4.65 -1.39 19.17
N LEU A 187 -4.81 -2.29 18.22
CA LEU A 187 -6.10 -2.87 17.90
C LEU A 187 -6.32 -4.14 18.72
N LEU A 188 -7.36 -4.17 19.54
CA LEU A 188 -7.83 -5.36 20.24
C LEU A 188 -8.96 -6.02 19.45
N VAL A 189 -8.77 -7.27 19.03
CA VAL A 189 -9.80 -8.06 18.35
C VAL A 189 -9.64 -9.52 18.73
N GLU A 190 -10.75 -10.21 19.07
CA GLU A 190 -10.73 -11.60 19.57
C GLU A 190 -9.74 -11.86 20.71
N GLY A 191 -9.55 -10.88 21.60
CA GLY A 191 -8.59 -10.97 22.71
C GLY A 191 -7.12 -10.86 22.29
N LYS A 192 -6.81 -10.65 21.00
CA LYS A 192 -5.47 -10.42 20.48
C LYS A 192 -5.19 -8.92 20.38
N VAL A 193 -4.00 -8.51 20.83
CA VAL A 193 -3.50 -7.14 20.65
C VAL A 193 -2.64 -7.09 19.39
N LEU A 194 -3.07 -6.31 18.41
CA LEU A 194 -2.44 -6.14 17.11
C LEU A 194 -1.89 -4.72 16.93
N GLY A 195 -0.87 -4.59 16.09
CA GLY A 195 -0.20 -3.33 15.78
C GLY A 195 1.31 -3.40 16.04
N SER A 196 2.05 -2.43 15.51
CA SER A 196 3.51 -2.38 15.62
C SER A 196 3.97 -1.77 16.96
N PRO A 197 5.25 -1.93 17.35
CA PRO A 197 5.82 -1.23 18.51
C PRO A 197 5.74 0.31 18.46
N LYS A 198 5.44 0.91 17.29
CA LYS A 198 5.21 2.36 17.15
C LYS A 198 3.75 2.76 17.45
N GLY A 199 2.84 1.79 17.53
CA GLY A 199 1.41 2.02 17.69
C GLY A 199 0.68 2.30 16.38
N MET A 200 -0.64 2.35 16.44
CA MET A 200 -1.53 2.61 15.30
C MET A 200 -1.47 4.06 14.82
N GLY A 201 -1.07 5.01 15.67
CA GLY A 201 -1.04 6.42 15.31
C GLY A 201 -0.13 6.78 14.15
N ALA A 202 0.95 6.03 13.95
CA ALA A 202 1.89 6.21 12.84
C ALA A 202 1.25 6.04 11.45
N ILE A 203 0.16 5.28 11.34
CA ILE A 203 -0.51 4.96 10.07
C ILE A 203 -1.04 6.22 9.37
N GLY A 204 -1.48 7.23 10.11
CA GLY A 204 -1.96 8.50 9.52
C GLY A 204 -0.86 9.55 9.32
N GLY A 205 0.40 9.14 9.41
CA GLY A 205 1.57 10.00 9.61
C GLY A 205 2.21 10.57 8.35
N ILE A 206 1.48 10.76 7.25
CA ILE A 206 2.01 11.36 6.01
C ILE A 206 2.88 12.61 6.27
N GLY A 207 4.13 12.57 5.80
CA GLY A 207 5.16 13.57 6.11
C GLY A 207 6.16 13.17 7.19
N ALA A 208 5.98 12.00 7.83
CA ALA A 208 6.98 11.36 8.68
C ALA A 208 8.30 11.13 7.93
N ARG A 209 8.22 10.68 6.67
CA ARG A 209 9.37 10.53 5.76
C ARG A 209 10.21 11.80 5.62
N ASP A 210 9.56 12.97 5.63
CA ASP A 210 10.22 14.27 5.53
C ASP A 210 10.69 14.82 6.90
N GLY A 211 10.54 14.06 7.98
CA GLY A 211 10.83 14.48 9.34
C GLY A 211 9.88 15.54 9.91
N LYS A 212 8.75 15.80 9.24
CA LYS A 212 7.75 16.81 9.66
C LYS A 212 6.84 16.30 10.78
N ILE A 213 6.69 14.98 10.89
CA ILE A 213 5.86 14.31 11.88
C ILE A 213 6.71 13.32 12.67
N ASN A 214 6.53 13.29 13.99
CA ASN A 214 7.09 12.25 14.84
C ASN A 214 6.07 11.12 15.05
N GLU A 215 6.18 10.08 14.22
CA GLU A 215 5.32 8.88 14.30
C GLU A 215 5.35 8.21 15.69
N ALA A 216 6.43 8.37 16.45
CA ALA A 216 6.56 7.70 17.74
C ALA A 216 5.60 8.24 18.80
N THR A 217 5.08 9.46 18.64
CA THR A 217 4.22 10.12 19.64
C THR A 217 2.83 10.43 19.13
N MET A 218 2.59 10.23 17.83
CA MET A 218 1.34 10.53 17.17
C MET A 218 0.24 9.56 17.58
N ARG A 219 -0.98 10.06 17.78
CA ARG A 219 -2.18 9.26 17.93
C ARG A 219 -2.92 9.12 16.61
N TYR A 220 -3.69 8.05 16.47
CA TYR A 220 -4.43 7.72 15.26
C TYR A 220 -5.36 8.86 14.85
N VAL A 221 -6.11 9.41 15.79
CA VAL A 221 -7.02 10.55 15.55
C VAL A 221 -6.32 11.86 15.16
N GLU A 222 -5.00 11.94 15.27
CA GLU A 222 -4.19 13.08 14.84
C GLU A 222 -3.70 12.92 13.38
N GLY A 223 -4.04 11.79 12.74
CA GLY A 223 -3.79 11.52 11.34
C GLY A 223 -4.32 12.63 10.43
N ARG A 224 -3.75 12.73 9.22
CA ARG A 224 -4.13 13.78 8.28
C ARG A 224 -5.65 13.77 8.03
N PRO A 225 -6.35 14.92 8.11
CA PRO A 225 -7.81 14.98 7.98
C PRO A 225 -8.37 14.34 6.71
N GLY A 226 -7.71 14.49 5.57
CA GLY A 226 -8.15 13.87 4.31
C GLY A 226 -8.10 12.34 4.31
N GLY A 227 -7.40 11.71 5.27
CA GLY A 227 -7.50 10.28 5.53
C GLY A 227 -8.85 9.87 6.11
N PHE A 228 -9.48 10.73 6.91
CA PHE A 228 -10.72 10.45 7.66
C PHE A 228 -11.99 10.99 6.99
N ASP A 229 -11.90 12.10 6.26
CA ASP A 229 -13.04 12.84 5.73
C ASP A 229 -12.90 13.06 4.21
N PRO A 230 -13.88 12.64 3.39
CA PRO A 230 -13.82 12.86 1.94
C PRO A 230 -13.78 14.34 1.57
N HIS A 231 -14.42 15.22 2.34
CA HIS A 231 -14.43 16.66 2.08
C HIS A 231 -13.07 17.31 2.35
N ALA A 232 -12.29 16.76 3.28
CA ALA A 232 -10.92 17.16 3.52
C ALA A 232 -9.93 16.54 2.52
N ARG A 233 -10.26 15.37 1.96
CA ARG A 233 -9.44 14.68 0.96
C ARG A 233 -9.41 15.38 -0.39
N ILE A 234 -10.56 15.87 -0.85
CA ILE A 234 -10.67 16.49 -2.17
C ILE A 234 -9.69 17.67 -2.37
N PRO A 235 -9.56 18.62 -1.43
CA PRO A 235 -8.54 19.68 -1.52
C PRO A 235 -7.10 19.15 -1.59
N ASP A 236 -6.80 18.04 -0.92
CA ASP A 236 -5.47 17.42 -0.98
C ASP A 236 -5.22 16.82 -2.37
N MET A 237 -6.21 16.11 -2.93
CA MET A 237 -6.13 15.61 -4.30
C MET A 237 -5.98 16.74 -5.31
N ASP A 238 -6.72 17.84 -5.14
CA ASP A 238 -6.62 19.02 -6.01
C ASP A 238 -5.25 19.70 -5.92
N LEU A 239 -4.64 19.72 -4.74
CA LEU A 239 -3.28 20.24 -4.53
C LEU A 239 -2.23 19.44 -5.32
N ASP A 240 -2.38 18.12 -5.37
CA ASP A 240 -1.46 17.23 -6.08
C ASP A 240 -1.80 17.05 -7.57
N GLY A 241 -2.99 17.48 -8.00
CA GLY A 241 -3.48 17.28 -9.36
C GLY A 241 -3.95 15.86 -9.63
N ILE A 242 -4.52 15.19 -8.63
CA ILE A 242 -5.07 13.82 -8.71
C ILE A 242 -6.56 13.87 -9.04
N ASP A 243 -6.97 13.24 -10.14
CA ASP A 243 -8.36 13.25 -10.58
C ASP A 243 -9.23 12.26 -9.79
N ALA A 244 -8.69 11.07 -9.52
CA ALA A 244 -9.36 10.00 -8.82
C ALA A 244 -8.42 9.19 -7.92
N ALA A 245 -8.99 8.54 -6.90
CA ALA A 245 -8.28 7.63 -6.01
C ALA A 245 -9.08 6.36 -5.76
N PHE A 246 -8.39 5.21 -5.80
CA PHE A 246 -8.90 3.93 -5.32
C PHE A 246 -8.47 3.73 -3.87
N LEU A 247 -9.45 3.47 -3.00
CA LEU A 247 -9.29 3.57 -1.55
C LEU A 247 -9.27 2.19 -0.88
N TYR A 248 -8.10 1.82 -0.38
CA TYR A 248 -7.80 0.65 0.44
C TYR A 248 -7.95 0.96 1.93
N PRO A 249 -8.18 -0.06 2.78
CA PRO A 249 -8.26 0.15 4.23
C PRO A 249 -6.89 0.44 4.84
N SER A 250 -6.89 0.89 6.09
CA SER A 250 -5.69 0.91 6.93
C SER A 250 -5.82 -0.04 8.12
N ILE A 251 -6.84 0.13 8.95
CA ILE A 251 -7.17 -0.80 10.05
C ILE A 251 -7.66 -2.13 9.45
N GLY A 252 -8.40 -2.09 8.34
CA GLY A 252 -8.87 -3.29 7.65
C GLY A 252 -7.74 -4.21 7.15
N LEU A 253 -6.50 -3.72 7.02
CA LEU A 253 -5.33 -4.57 6.69
C LEU A 253 -5.06 -5.65 7.75
N PHE A 254 -5.52 -5.44 8.99
CA PHE A 254 -5.41 -6.39 10.10
C PHE A 254 -6.53 -7.44 10.11
N SER A 255 -7.52 -7.36 9.21
CA SER A 255 -8.68 -8.25 9.17
C SER A 255 -8.32 -9.73 8.98
N GLY A 256 -7.18 -10.03 8.34
CA GLY A 256 -6.69 -11.39 8.18
C GLY A 256 -6.30 -12.09 9.49
N ALA A 257 -6.06 -11.35 10.58
CA ALA A 257 -5.79 -11.93 11.90
C ALA A 257 -7.04 -12.48 12.62
N VAL A 258 -8.23 -12.06 12.19
CA VAL A 258 -9.51 -12.55 12.73
C VAL A 258 -9.67 -14.02 12.34
N GLN A 259 -10.05 -14.85 13.30
CA GLN A 259 -10.21 -16.30 13.14
C GLN A 259 -11.67 -16.70 12.95
N ASP A 260 -12.60 -16.07 13.67
CA ASP A 260 -14.02 -16.34 13.52
C ASP A 260 -14.52 -15.86 12.14
N PRO A 261 -15.00 -16.76 11.27
CA PRO A 261 -15.40 -16.36 9.92
C PRO A 261 -16.64 -15.45 9.90
N GLY A 262 -17.53 -15.58 10.88
CA GLY A 262 -18.72 -14.74 10.99
C GLY A 262 -18.37 -13.31 11.39
N LEU A 263 -17.46 -13.14 12.34
CA LEU A 263 -16.94 -11.84 12.74
C LEU A 263 -16.16 -11.19 11.59
N ALA A 264 -15.30 -11.95 10.90
CA ALA A 264 -14.59 -11.44 9.72
C ALA A 264 -15.56 -10.95 8.63
N ALA A 265 -16.61 -11.72 8.34
CA ALA A 265 -17.64 -11.33 7.39
C ALA A 265 -18.40 -10.07 7.83
N ALA A 266 -18.81 -10.00 9.09
CA ALA A 266 -19.49 -8.84 9.66
C ALA A 266 -18.60 -7.58 9.60
N MET A 267 -17.30 -7.71 9.88
CA MET A 267 -16.34 -6.62 9.78
C MET A 267 -16.18 -6.12 8.33
N CYS A 268 -16.03 -7.04 7.37
CA CYS A 268 -15.92 -6.68 5.95
C CYS A 268 -17.19 -5.98 5.45
N ARG A 269 -18.38 -6.50 5.78
CA ARG A 269 -19.66 -5.88 5.43
C ARG A 269 -19.81 -4.47 6.01
N ALA A 270 -19.41 -4.29 7.27
CA ALA A 270 -19.47 -3.00 7.94
C ALA A 270 -18.55 -1.97 7.26
N TYR A 271 -17.30 -2.36 7.02
CA TYR A 271 -16.32 -1.53 6.32
C TYR A 271 -16.79 -1.17 4.91
N ASN A 272 -17.24 -2.15 4.12
CA ASN A 272 -17.63 -1.92 2.73
C ASN A 272 -18.81 -0.94 2.64
N ARG A 273 -19.81 -1.08 3.52
CA ARG A 273 -20.92 -0.12 3.62
C ARG A 273 -20.44 1.28 4.00
N TRP A 274 -19.59 1.39 5.01
CA TRP A 274 -19.05 2.68 5.45
C TRP A 274 -18.22 3.34 4.35
N LEU A 275 -17.36 2.58 3.66
CA LEU A 275 -16.53 3.10 2.57
C LEU A 275 -17.39 3.57 1.39
N ALA A 276 -18.48 2.87 1.08
CA ALA A 276 -19.44 3.34 0.08
C ALA A 276 -20.05 4.70 0.47
N ASP A 277 -20.41 4.88 1.74
CA ASP A 277 -20.90 6.17 2.25
C ASP A 277 -19.80 7.26 2.25
N TYR A 278 -18.54 6.90 2.54
CA TYR A 278 -17.38 7.80 2.42
C TYR A 278 -17.19 8.31 0.98
N CYS A 279 -17.29 7.42 -0.02
CA CYS A 279 -17.08 7.76 -1.42
C CYS A 279 -18.27 8.51 -2.05
N LYS A 280 -19.48 8.33 -1.51
CA LYS A 280 -20.75 8.85 -2.05
C LYS A 280 -20.78 10.36 -2.38
N PRO A 281 -20.13 11.27 -1.62
CA PRO A 281 -20.15 12.69 -1.94
C PRO A 281 -19.39 13.03 -3.23
N TYR A 282 -18.44 12.18 -3.66
CA TYR A 282 -17.59 12.40 -4.84
C TYR A 282 -17.44 11.13 -5.69
N PRO A 283 -18.55 10.62 -6.25
CA PRO A 283 -18.62 9.28 -6.87
C PRO A 283 -17.85 9.16 -8.19
N ASP A 284 -17.41 10.28 -8.76
CA ASP A 284 -16.56 10.36 -9.95
C ASP A 284 -15.07 10.52 -9.60
N ARG A 285 -14.70 10.60 -8.32
CA ARG A 285 -13.32 10.77 -7.84
C ARG A 285 -12.87 9.72 -6.85
N LEU A 286 -13.77 9.25 -5.98
CA LEU A 286 -13.43 8.34 -4.90
C LEU A 286 -14.04 6.97 -5.19
N PHE A 287 -13.19 5.96 -5.30
CA PHE A 287 -13.59 4.59 -5.60
C PHE A 287 -13.17 3.68 -4.45
N GLY A 288 -14.13 3.04 -3.79
CA GLY A 288 -13.82 2.10 -2.70
C GLY A 288 -13.31 0.76 -3.22
N VAL A 289 -12.31 0.19 -2.55
CA VAL A 289 -11.84 -1.19 -2.73
C VAL A 289 -12.34 -2.05 -1.57
N ALA A 290 -13.04 -3.14 -1.90
CA ALA A 290 -13.75 -3.96 -0.92
C ALA A 290 -12.82 -4.80 -0.03
N MET A 291 -13.12 -4.88 1.27
CA MET A 291 -12.64 -5.96 2.15
C MET A 291 -13.37 -7.28 1.82
N LEU A 292 -12.62 -8.39 1.76
CA LEU A 292 -13.19 -9.73 1.53
C LEU A 292 -12.80 -10.71 2.67
N PRO A 293 -13.76 -11.40 3.30
CA PRO A 293 -13.52 -12.28 4.46
C PRO A 293 -13.02 -13.68 4.06
N MET A 294 -11.76 -13.79 3.65
CA MET A 294 -11.15 -15.06 3.18
C MET A 294 -11.06 -16.18 4.23
N GLN A 295 -11.42 -15.92 5.48
CA GLN A 295 -11.66 -16.94 6.50
C GLN A 295 -12.75 -17.94 6.08
N SER A 296 -13.70 -17.53 5.24
CA SER A 296 -14.75 -18.38 4.66
C SER A 296 -14.97 -18.03 3.19
N ILE A 297 -14.66 -18.98 2.30
CA ILE A 297 -14.84 -18.79 0.84
C ILE A 297 -16.30 -18.48 0.46
N PRO A 298 -17.31 -19.16 1.00
CA PRO A 298 -18.71 -18.77 0.77
C PRO A 298 -19.01 -17.32 1.20
N ALA A 299 -18.49 -16.88 2.35
CA ALA A 299 -18.69 -15.51 2.82
C ALA A 299 -17.95 -14.49 1.95
N ALA A 300 -16.73 -14.82 1.49
CA ALA A 300 -15.97 -13.97 0.58
C ALA A 300 -16.68 -13.77 -0.76
N ILE A 301 -17.27 -14.83 -1.32
CA ILE A 301 -18.08 -14.78 -2.54
C ILE A 301 -19.34 -13.93 -2.34
N GLU A 302 -20.05 -14.11 -1.22
CA GLU A 302 -21.23 -13.31 -0.91
C GLU A 302 -20.88 -11.82 -0.78
N GLU A 303 -19.81 -11.51 -0.05
CA GLU A 303 -19.37 -10.14 0.15
C GLU A 303 -18.89 -9.49 -1.16
N MET A 304 -18.19 -10.24 -2.00
CA MET A 304 -17.76 -9.77 -3.32
C MET A 304 -18.96 -9.44 -4.23
N ARG A 305 -19.99 -10.30 -4.23
CA ARG A 305 -21.25 -10.05 -4.94
C ARG A 305 -21.93 -8.79 -4.41
N PHE A 306 -22.01 -8.64 -3.09
CA PHE A 306 -22.61 -7.46 -2.45
C PHE A 306 -21.84 -6.18 -2.82
N ALA A 307 -20.52 -6.16 -2.66
CA ALA A 307 -19.68 -5.02 -2.99
C ALA A 307 -19.82 -4.63 -4.48
N ARG A 308 -19.83 -5.61 -5.38
CA ARG A 308 -19.97 -5.36 -6.82
C ARG A 308 -21.37 -4.87 -7.19
N LYS A 309 -22.42 -5.58 -6.77
CA LYS A 309 -23.80 -5.39 -7.26
C LYS A 309 -24.55 -4.28 -6.52
N GLU A 310 -24.34 -4.16 -5.21
CA GLU A 310 -25.07 -3.21 -4.37
C GLU A 310 -24.28 -1.92 -4.15
N LEU A 311 -22.96 -2.00 -4.00
CA LEU A 311 -22.11 -0.82 -3.71
C LEU A 311 -21.41 -0.26 -4.95
N GLY A 312 -21.45 -0.96 -6.08
CA GLY A 312 -20.81 -0.54 -7.33
C GLY A 312 -19.28 -0.57 -7.29
N MET A 313 -18.68 -1.25 -6.30
CA MET A 313 -17.23 -1.39 -6.20
C MET A 313 -16.69 -2.18 -7.40
N ARG A 314 -15.44 -1.91 -7.77
CA ARG A 314 -14.79 -2.45 -8.97
C ARG A 314 -13.72 -3.48 -8.66
N GLY A 315 -13.28 -3.52 -7.41
CA GLY A 315 -12.31 -4.49 -6.93
C GLY A 315 -12.38 -4.65 -5.43
N GLY A 316 -11.68 -5.68 -4.97
CA GLY A 316 -11.48 -5.98 -3.57
C GLY A 316 -10.01 -6.20 -3.31
N PHE A 317 -9.60 -6.10 -2.06
CA PHE A 317 -8.25 -6.42 -1.68
C PHE A 317 -8.18 -7.70 -0.86
N LEU A 318 -7.04 -8.38 -0.98
CA LEU A 318 -6.64 -9.49 -0.13
C LEU A 318 -5.23 -9.21 0.39
N ARG A 319 -4.89 -9.81 1.54
CA ARG A 319 -3.50 -9.96 1.94
C ARG A 319 -2.83 -11.01 1.05
N PRO A 320 -1.53 -10.86 0.70
CA PRO A 320 -0.79 -11.90 0.00
C PRO A 320 -0.53 -13.14 0.87
N ASN A 321 -0.68 -13.01 2.19
CA ASN A 321 -0.39 -14.03 3.19
C ASN A 321 -1.41 -15.20 3.15
N PRO A 322 -1.02 -16.41 3.62
CA PRO A 322 -1.94 -17.52 3.70
C PRO A 322 -3.06 -17.32 4.74
N TYR A 323 -4.30 -17.47 4.31
CA TYR A 323 -5.48 -17.54 5.18
C TYR A 323 -5.74 -18.99 5.56
N ASN A 324 -5.89 -19.29 6.85
CA ASN A 324 -6.08 -20.67 7.34
C ASN A 324 -5.05 -21.68 6.80
N GLY A 325 -3.80 -21.23 6.61
CA GLY A 325 -2.70 -22.05 6.07
C GLY A 325 -2.76 -22.29 4.57
N ARG A 326 -3.63 -21.59 3.82
CA ARG A 326 -3.84 -21.79 2.39
C ARG A 326 -3.35 -20.58 1.60
N MET A 327 -2.49 -20.84 0.63
CA MET A 327 -2.07 -19.85 -0.37
C MET A 327 -3.18 -19.62 -1.40
N LEU A 328 -3.04 -18.55 -2.18
CA LEU A 328 -4.06 -18.09 -3.14
C LEU A 328 -4.42 -19.11 -4.23
N HIS A 329 -3.55 -20.08 -4.53
CA HIS A 329 -3.77 -21.14 -5.52
C HIS A 329 -4.48 -22.37 -4.98
N HIS A 330 -4.70 -22.45 -3.66
CA HIS A 330 -5.24 -23.64 -3.03
C HIS A 330 -6.57 -24.04 -3.71
N PRO A 331 -6.81 -25.33 -4.03
CA PRO A 331 -7.99 -25.78 -4.78
C PRO A 331 -9.33 -25.32 -4.21
N ASP A 332 -9.46 -25.24 -2.89
CA ASP A 332 -10.66 -24.70 -2.20
C ASP A 332 -11.01 -23.26 -2.62
N TYR A 333 -10.10 -22.49 -3.21
CA TYR A 333 -10.34 -21.12 -3.67
C TYR A 333 -10.85 -21.09 -5.12
N ALA A 334 -10.98 -22.23 -5.81
CA ALA A 334 -11.53 -22.28 -7.15
C ALA A 334 -12.91 -21.60 -7.29
N PRO A 335 -13.88 -21.80 -6.36
CA PRO A 335 -15.15 -21.07 -6.42
C PRO A 335 -15.00 -19.56 -6.26
N PHE A 336 -14.01 -19.11 -5.48
CA PHE A 336 -13.72 -17.68 -5.32
C PHE A 336 -13.22 -17.09 -6.64
N TRP A 337 -12.23 -17.71 -7.28
CA TRP A 337 -11.67 -17.22 -8.54
C TRP A 337 -12.66 -17.27 -9.71
N ASN A 338 -13.52 -18.29 -9.76
CA ASN A 338 -14.66 -18.31 -10.70
C ASN A 338 -15.52 -17.06 -10.55
N GLU A 339 -15.89 -16.71 -9.32
CA GLU A 339 -16.73 -15.55 -9.07
C GLU A 339 -16.00 -14.22 -9.39
N VAL A 340 -14.69 -14.12 -9.10
CA VAL A 340 -13.86 -12.96 -9.48
C VAL A 340 -13.95 -12.71 -10.98
N GLU A 341 -13.81 -13.76 -11.79
CA GLU A 341 -13.91 -13.71 -13.24
C GLU A 341 -15.33 -13.36 -13.71
N GLU A 342 -16.36 -14.00 -13.16
CA GLU A 342 -17.76 -13.76 -13.55
C GLU A 342 -18.22 -12.32 -13.27
N LEU A 343 -17.74 -11.71 -12.19
CA LEU A 343 -18.13 -10.36 -11.79
C LEU A 343 -17.30 -9.25 -12.45
N ASP A 344 -16.26 -9.61 -13.21
CA ASP A 344 -15.22 -8.68 -13.70
C ASP A 344 -14.65 -7.85 -12.55
N PHE A 345 -14.24 -8.52 -11.47
CA PHE A 345 -13.80 -7.89 -10.23
C PHE A 345 -12.28 -7.90 -10.12
N ALA A 346 -11.65 -6.74 -9.89
CA ALA A 346 -10.21 -6.67 -9.71
C ALA A 346 -9.80 -7.11 -8.30
N ILE A 347 -8.70 -7.85 -8.16
CA ILE A 347 -8.16 -8.24 -6.85
C ILE A 347 -6.80 -7.57 -6.64
N GLY A 348 -6.76 -6.59 -5.74
CA GLY A 348 -5.52 -5.97 -5.27
C GLY A 348 -4.93 -6.79 -4.12
N LEU A 349 -3.70 -7.26 -4.28
CA LEU A 349 -2.94 -7.86 -3.20
C LEU A 349 -2.16 -6.75 -2.51
N HIS A 350 -2.47 -6.51 -1.25
CA HIS A 350 -1.87 -5.43 -0.47
C HIS A 350 -1.35 -5.99 0.84
N GLU A 351 -0.13 -5.61 1.24
CA GLU A 351 0.46 -6.08 2.49
C GLU A 351 0.05 -5.13 3.64
N GLY A 352 0.93 -4.70 4.54
CA GLY A 352 0.55 -4.00 5.77
C GLY A 352 1.11 -4.65 7.03
N ALA A 353 2.34 -5.14 6.96
CA ALA A 353 3.27 -5.58 8.02
C ALA A 353 2.74 -5.77 9.46
N SER A 354 3.18 -6.84 10.15
CA SER A 354 2.83 -7.09 11.57
C SER A 354 1.32 -7.20 11.85
N GLY A 355 0.56 -7.60 10.83
CA GLY A 355 -0.91 -7.65 10.85
C GLY A 355 -1.52 -8.88 11.52
N GLY A 356 -0.73 -9.68 12.25
CA GLY A 356 -1.20 -10.91 12.90
C GLY A 356 -1.38 -12.12 11.96
N MET A 357 -0.88 -12.03 10.73
CA MET A 357 -0.80 -13.13 9.76
C MET A 357 0.62 -13.70 9.65
N PRO A 358 0.78 -14.95 9.17
CA PRO A 358 2.10 -15.50 8.84
C PRO A 358 2.81 -14.62 7.80
N GLN A 359 4.10 -14.34 8.05
CA GLN A 359 4.91 -13.47 7.21
C GLN A 359 6.30 -14.06 7.00
N VAL A 360 6.83 -13.94 5.79
CA VAL A 360 8.16 -14.37 5.40
C VAL A 360 9.23 -13.47 6.04
N GLY A 361 10.29 -14.09 6.56
CA GLY A 361 11.50 -13.41 7.04
C GLY A 361 11.34 -12.60 8.35
N VAL A 362 10.17 -12.60 8.99
CA VAL A 362 9.96 -11.93 10.30
C VAL A 362 10.78 -12.53 11.44
N ASP A 363 11.18 -13.80 11.28
CA ASP A 363 12.08 -14.54 12.16
C ASP A 363 13.55 -14.10 12.02
N ARG A 364 13.91 -13.49 10.88
CA ARG A 364 15.31 -13.14 10.55
C ARG A 364 15.70 -11.73 10.95
N PHE A 365 14.73 -10.81 11.06
CA PHE A 365 14.98 -9.40 11.32
C PHE A 365 14.09 -8.86 12.43
N LYS A 366 14.64 -7.96 13.26
CA LYS A 366 13.91 -7.34 14.39
C LYS A 366 13.43 -5.91 14.10
N ASN A 367 14.11 -5.19 13.20
CA ASN A 367 13.87 -3.77 12.93
C ASN A 367 12.66 -3.58 12.00
N ARG A 368 11.86 -2.52 12.24
CA ARG A 368 10.65 -2.18 11.44
C ARG A 368 10.95 -2.12 9.95
N GLY A 369 11.93 -1.31 9.54
CA GLY A 369 12.24 -1.12 8.12
C GLY A 369 12.60 -2.43 7.40
N ALA A 370 13.46 -3.26 8.00
CA ALA A 370 13.81 -4.56 7.42
C ALA A 370 12.59 -5.50 7.30
N ARG A 371 11.73 -5.54 8.33
CA ARG A 371 10.48 -6.30 8.28
C ARG A 371 9.52 -5.78 7.22
N HIS A 372 9.42 -4.46 7.07
CA HIS A 372 8.58 -3.80 6.07
C HIS A 372 8.99 -4.17 4.65
N ILE A 373 10.28 -3.98 4.33
CA ILE A 373 10.87 -4.29 3.02
C ILE A 373 10.61 -5.76 2.66
N ILE A 374 10.83 -6.67 3.61
CA ILE A 374 10.69 -8.10 3.36
C ILE A 374 9.23 -8.52 3.23
N SER A 375 8.36 -8.11 4.17
CA SER A 375 6.96 -8.54 4.14
C SER A 375 6.28 -8.05 2.87
N HIS A 376 6.48 -6.79 2.48
CA HIS A 376 5.82 -6.24 1.29
C HIS A 376 6.34 -6.89 0.02
N THR A 377 7.65 -6.87 -0.23
CA THR A 377 8.21 -7.38 -1.49
C THR A 377 8.13 -8.91 -1.59
N MET A 378 8.56 -9.64 -0.56
CA MET A 378 8.67 -11.10 -0.67
C MET A 378 7.32 -11.81 -0.56
N GLU A 379 6.35 -11.29 0.21
CA GLU A 379 5.00 -11.87 0.17
C GLU A 379 4.35 -11.68 -1.19
N MET A 380 4.57 -10.53 -1.86
CA MET A 380 4.07 -10.35 -3.23
C MET A 380 4.75 -11.27 -4.24
N MET A 381 6.05 -11.56 -4.10
CA MET A 381 6.72 -12.60 -4.90
C MET A 381 6.08 -13.99 -4.70
N LEU A 382 5.77 -14.36 -3.46
CA LEU A 382 5.10 -15.62 -3.14
C LEU A 382 3.67 -15.66 -3.65
N ALA A 383 2.95 -14.54 -3.57
CA ALA A 383 1.62 -14.41 -4.14
C ALA A 383 1.66 -14.46 -5.68
N ALA A 384 2.68 -13.88 -6.33
CA ALA A 384 2.91 -13.99 -7.76
C ALA A 384 3.19 -15.43 -8.19
N MET A 385 4.00 -16.18 -7.45
CA MET A 385 4.12 -17.63 -7.66
C MET A 385 2.75 -18.31 -7.56
N SER A 386 1.99 -17.97 -6.53
CA SER A 386 0.68 -18.56 -6.32
C SER A 386 -0.30 -18.24 -7.46
N VAL A 387 -0.36 -17.02 -7.99
CA VAL A 387 -1.36 -16.70 -9.03
C VAL A 387 -0.86 -17.01 -10.44
N ILE A 388 0.44 -16.86 -10.69
CA ILE A 388 1.05 -17.07 -12.01
C ILE A 388 1.57 -18.50 -12.15
N TRP A 389 2.56 -18.91 -11.36
CA TRP A 389 3.23 -20.22 -11.49
C TRP A 389 2.30 -21.39 -11.19
N GLU A 390 1.51 -21.31 -10.11
CA GLU A 390 0.54 -22.34 -9.71
C GLU A 390 -0.77 -22.27 -10.53
N GLY A 391 -0.82 -21.42 -11.56
CA GLY A 391 -1.81 -21.46 -12.64
C GLY A 391 -3.18 -20.90 -12.34
N VAL A 392 -3.34 -20.00 -11.35
CA VAL A 392 -4.64 -19.30 -11.16
C VAL A 392 -4.95 -18.46 -12.40
N CYS A 393 -4.00 -17.64 -12.85
CA CYS A 393 -4.16 -16.82 -14.05
C CYS A 393 -4.37 -17.67 -15.31
N ASP A 394 -3.80 -18.87 -15.36
CA ASP A 394 -3.98 -19.78 -16.50
C ASP A 394 -5.39 -20.38 -16.54
N ARG A 395 -5.90 -20.83 -15.38
CA ARG A 395 -7.26 -21.38 -15.24
C ARG A 395 -8.36 -20.35 -15.39
N TYR A 396 -8.12 -19.11 -14.98
CA TYR A 396 -9.11 -18.02 -14.97
C TYR A 396 -8.61 -16.84 -15.83
N PRO A 397 -8.72 -16.92 -17.16
CA PRO A 397 -8.00 -16.04 -18.08
C PRO A 397 -8.42 -14.56 -18.03
N LYS A 398 -9.53 -14.20 -17.39
CA LYS A 398 -10.00 -12.79 -17.29
C LYS A 398 -9.81 -12.18 -15.91
N VAL A 399 -9.30 -12.91 -14.92
CA VAL A 399 -9.03 -12.32 -13.60
C VAL A 399 -7.99 -11.22 -13.71
N ARG A 400 -8.15 -10.17 -12.90
CA ARG A 400 -7.22 -9.04 -12.84
C ARG A 400 -6.60 -9.00 -11.45
N ILE A 401 -5.28 -9.15 -11.38
CA ILE A 401 -4.51 -9.16 -10.13
C ILE A 401 -3.53 -7.98 -10.10
N GLY A 402 -3.55 -7.19 -9.03
CA GLY A 402 -2.60 -6.11 -8.80
C GLY A 402 -1.72 -6.42 -7.60
N PHE A 403 -0.40 -6.23 -7.71
CA PHE A 403 0.52 -6.32 -6.59
C PHE A 403 0.80 -4.91 -6.05
N MET A 404 0.20 -4.57 -4.92
CA MET A 404 0.20 -3.22 -4.35
C MET A 404 1.33 -3.02 -3.33
N GLU A 405 1.70 -1.75 -3.08
CA GLU A 405 2.68 -1.33 -2.07
C GLU A 405 3.92 -2.23 -1.85
N SER A 406 4.56 -2.75 -2.92
CA SER A 406 5.65 -3.75 -2.77
C SER A 406 6.97 -3.40 -3.46
N GLY A 407 7.01 -2.22 -4.06
CA GLY A 407 7.97 -1.85 -5.10
C GLY A 407 7.74 -2.63 -6.38
N GLY A 408 7.98 -2.02 -7.53
CA GLY A 408 7.76 -2.66 -8.82
C GLY A 408 8.99 -3.38 -9.38
N GLY A 409 10.19 -3.00 -8.92
CA GLY A 409 11.48 -3.47 -9.47
C GLY A 409 11.67 -4.99 -9.52
N TRP A 410 11.04 -5.73 -8.61
CA TRP A 410 11.28 -7.16 -8.44
C TRP A 410 10.63 -8.04 -9.50
N ILE A 411 9.62 -7.54 -10.21
CA ILE A 411 8.83 -8.39 -11.11
C ILE A 411 9.64 -8.91 -12.28
N ALA A 412 10.55 -8.10 -12.84
CA ALA A 412 11.36 -8.50 -13.98
C ALA A 412 12.23 -9.74 -13.71
N PRO A 413 13.12 -9.75 -12.70
CA PRO A 413 13.89 -10.96 -12.40
C PRO A 413 13.00 -12.13 -11.95
N TRP A 414 11.80 -11.87 -11.43
CA TRP A 414 10.87 -12.93 -11.03
C TRP A 414 10.22 -13.62 -12.23
N LEU A 415 9.75 -12.84 -13.21
CA LEU A 415 9.22 -13.35 -14.48
C LEU A 415 10.29 -14.12 -15.23
N ASP A 416 11.51 -13.57 -15.37
CA ASP A 416 12.63 -14.26 -16.01
C ASP A 416 12.93 -15.59 -15.32
N ARG A 417 12.86 -15.64 -13.98
CA ARG A 417 13.11 -16.86 -13.22
C ARG A 417 12.02 -17.90 -13.45
N MET A 418 10.75 -17.51 -13.48
CA MET A 418 9.64 -18.41 -13.76
C MET A 418 9.71 -18.91 -15.21
N ASP A 419 9.86 -18.03 -16.18
CA ASP A 419 10.01 -18.36 -17.60
C ASP A 419 11.17 -19.35 -17.85
N ARG A 420 12.33 -19.13 -17.20
CA ARG A 420 13.46 -20.06 -17.31
C ARG A 420 13.08 -21.47 -16.87
N HIS A 421 12.31 -21.62 -15.78
CA HIS A 421 11.88 -22.94 -15.31
C HIS A 421 10.76 -23.51 -16.15
N PHE A 422 9.87 -22.67 -16.70
CA PHE A 422 8.83 -23.12 -17.61
C PHE A 422 9.43 -23.76 -18.88
N ASP A 423 10.48 -23.14 -19.42
CA ASP A 423 11.18 -23.65 -20.60
C ASP A 423 12.04 -24.91 -20.30
N ASP A 424 12.38 -25.12 -19.03
CA ASP A 424 13.23 -26.20 -18.56
C ASP A 424 12.42 -27.48 -18.34
N GLN A 425 12.50 -28.41 -19.29
CA GLN A 425 11.77 -29.68 -19.26
C GLN A 425 12.10 -30.57 -18.04
N GLY A 426 13.20 -30.32 -17.34
CA GLY A 426 13.57 -31.03 -16.12
C GLY A 426 13.02 -30.41 -14.83
N PHE A 427 12.56 -29.16 -14.88
CA PHE A 427 12.11 -28.38 -13.72
C PHE A 427 10.70 -27.82 -13.87
N ASN A 428 10.06 -27.95 -15.03
CA ASN A 428 8.67 -27.54 -15.21
C ASN A 428 7.70 -28.64 -14.72
N ASP A 429 7.29 -28.54 -13.46
CA ASP A 429 6.23 -29.32 -12.84
C ASP A 429 4.92 -28.53 -12.64
N SER A 430 4.85 -27.32 -13.20
CA SER A 430 3.73 -26.38 -12.99
C SER A 430 2.42 -26.78 -13.66
N GLY A 431 2.49 -27.53 -14.76
CA GLY A 431 1.33 -27.86 -15.60
C GLY A 431 0.74 -26.65 -16.36
N LEU A 432 1.42 -25.51 -16.39
CA LEU A 432 1.00 -24.32 -17.12
C LEU A 432 0.94 -24.55 -18.63
N THR A 433 -0.03 -23.91 -19.28
CA THR A 433 -0.21 -23.92 -20.74
C THR A 433 0.38 -22.70 -21.45
N MET A 434 0.70 -21.65 -20.70
CA MET A 434 1.27 -20.39 -21.19
C MET A 434 2.50 -20.00 -20.35
N ARG A 435 3.43 -19.25 -20.95
CA ARG A 435 4.61 -18.77 -20.20
C ARG A 435 4.17 -17.83 -19.07
N PRO A 436 4.84 -17.87 -17.90
CA PRO A 436 4.57 -16.97 -16.78
C PRO A 436 4.58 -15.48 -17.16
N SER A 437 5.51 -15.03 -18.02
CA SER A 437 5.54 -13.65 -18.53
C SER A 437 4.31 -13.29 -19.37
N GLU A 438 3.78 -14.22 -20.17
CA GLU A 438 2.56 -14.04 -20.96
C GLU A 438 1.32 -13.98 -20.06
N LEU A 439 1.28 -14.83 -19.02
CA LEU A 439 0.21 -14.81 -18.01
C LEU A 439 0.21 -13.48 -17.24
N PHE A 440 1.39 -12.97 -16.86
CA PHE A 440 1.51 -11.64 -16.26
C PHE A 440 0.97 -10.56 -17.21
N GLN A 441 1.40 -10.59 -18.47
CA GLN A 441 0.93 -9.64 -19.48
C GLN A 441 -0.59 -9.69 -19.70
N ARG A 442 -1.22 -10.86 -19.55
CA ARG A 442 -2.68 -10.98 -19.66
C ARG A 442 -3.40 -10.50 -18.39
N ASN A 443 -2.96 -10.93 -17.21
CA ASN A 443 -3.79 -10.89 -16.00
C ASN A 443 -3.29 -9.96 -14.90
N CYS A 444 -2.06 -9.48 -14.96
CA CYS A 444 -1.41 -8.85 -13.82
C CYS A 444 -1.03 -7.38 -14.06
N TRP A 445 -0.93 -6.67 -12.95
CA TRP A 445 -0.45 -5.30 -12.78
C TRP A 445 0.42 -5.22 -11.53
N ILE A 446 1.31 -4.23 -11.47
CA ILE A 446 2.20 -4.04 -10.32
C ILE A 446 2.31 -2.57 -9.95
N SER A 447 2.28 -2.27 -8.65
CA SER A 447 2.43 -0.92 -8.16
C SER A 447 3.88 -0.45 -8.23
N PHE A 448 4.03 0.86 -8.41
CA PHE A 448 5.31 1.54 -8.24
C PHE A 448 5.12 2.78 -7.37
N GLU A 449 6.05 2.95 -6.43
CA GLU A 449 6.20 4.21 -5.74
C GLU A 449 6.85 5.26 -6.66
N PRO A 450 6.54 6.56 -6.49
CA PRO A 450 6.99 7.61 -7.40
C PRO A 450 8.52 7.75 -7.53
N VAL A 451 9.28 7.26 -6.54
CA VAL A 451 10.75 7.42 -6.45
C VAL A 451 11.56 6.25 -7.00
N GLU A 452 10.91 5.17 -7.42
CA GLU A 452 11.62 3.98 -7.88
C GLU A 452 12.41 4.24 -9.17
N GLY A 453 13.73 4.01 -9.13
CA GLY A 453 14.59 4.21 -10.29
C GLY A 453 14.38 3.18 -11.41
N SER A 454 13.90 1.97 -11.06
CA SER A 454 13.58 0.88 -12.00
C SER A 454 12.34 1.16 -12.86
N LEU A 455 11.48 2.10 -12.45
CA LEU A 455 10.20 2.39 -13.09
C LEU A 455 10.36 2.65 -14.59
N SER A 456 11.34 3.44 -15.00
CA SER A 456 11.51 3.80 -16.41
C SER A 456 11.92 2.60 -17.28
N VAL A 457 12.79 1.72 -16.76
CA VAL A 457 13.19 0.49 -17.45
C VAL A 457 12.06 -0.52 -17.49
N LEU A 458 11.29 -0.64 -16.40
CA LEU A 458 10.17 -1.59 -16.35
C LEU A 458 8.96 -1.12 -17.13
N ALA A 459 8.73 0.19 -17.26
CA ALA A 459 7.72 0.71 -18.18
C ALA A 459 7.96 0.21 -19.61
N ASP A 460 9.21 0.14 -20.07
CA ASP A 460 9.54 -0.40 -21.39
C ASP A 460 9.44 -1.93 -21.45
N TYR A 461 9.83 -2.64 -20.38
CA TYR A 461 9.84 -4.10 -20.34
C TYR A 461 8.45 -4.73 -20.15
N ILE A 462 7.68 -4.31 -19.15
CA ILE A 462 6.32 -4.84 -18.91
C ILE A 462 5.21 -4.01 -19.57
N GLY A 463 5.52 -2.81 -20.06
CA GLY A 463 4.54 -1.88 -20.60
C GLY A 463 4.02 -0.91 -19.52
N PRO A 464 3.90 0.40 -19.82
CA PRO A 464 3.50 1.39 -18.81
C PRO A 464 2.04 1.25 -18.36
N HIS A 465 1.20 0.62 -19.18
CA HIS A 465 -0.19 0.31 -18.87
C HIS A 465 -0.35 -0.88 -17.89
N LYS A 466 0.77 -1.49 -17.46
CA LYS A 466 0.82 -2.52 -16.40
C LYS A 466 1.26 -1.96 -15.05
N ILE A 467 1.62 -0.68 -15.01
CA ILE A 467 2.05 0.01 -13.79
C ILE A 467 0.84 0.63 -13.09
N LEU A 468 0.72 0.39 -11.80
CA LEU A 468 -0.22 1.06 -10.91
C LEU A 468 0.55 2.11 -10.12
N TRP A 469 0.50 3.35 -10.59
CA TRP A 469 1.08 4.45 -9.84
C TRP A 469 0.23 4.75 -8.60
N ALA A 470 0.92 4.98 -7.47
CA ALA A 470 0.29 5.15 -6.17
C ALA A 470 0.96 6.26 -5.35
N THR A 471 0.17 6.93 -4.51
CA THR A 471 0.71 7.86 -3.51
C THR A 471 0.92 7.22 -2.15
N ASP A 472 0.15 6.16 -1.84
CA ASP A 472 0.05 5.59 -0.49
C ASP A 472 -0.37 6.65 0.57
N TYR A 473 -1.17 7.64 0.16
CA TYR A 473 -1.70 8.64 1.08
C TYR A 473 -2.76 8.02 2.00
N PRO A 474 -2.78 8.28 3.33
CA PRO A 474 -1.93 9.18 4.10
C PRO A 474 -0.91 8.44 4.98
N HIS A 475 -0.38 7.31 4.50
CA HIS A 475 0.59 6.52 5.25
C HIS A 475 1.92 7.25 5.42
N PRO A 476 2.72 6.90 6.44
CA PRO A 476 3.91 7.66 6.80
C PRO A 476 5.03 7.64 5.73
N ASP A 477 5.09 6.59 4.94
CA ASP A 477 5.97 6.37 3.79
C ASP A 477 5.40 6.86 2.46
N GLY A 478 4.10 7.19 2.43
CA GLY A 478 3.44 7.80 1.28
C GLY A 478 4.00 9.16 0.86
N PHE A 479 3.60 9.57 -0.34
CA PHE A 479 4.06 10.77 -1.02
C PHE A 479 2.96 11.82 -1.10
N PHE A 480 3.12 12.89 -0.33
CA PHE A 480 2.23 14.05 -0.41
C PHE A 480 2.88 15.29 0.24
N PRO A 481 2.75 16.49 -0.34
CA PRO A 481 2.25 16.75 -1.70
C PRO A 481 3.32 16.50 -2.77
N GLY A 482 2.90 16.52 -4.04
CA GLY A 482 3.76 16.54 -5.22
C GLY A 482 4.10 15.18 -5.81
N ALA A 483 3.36 14.12 -5.46
CA ALA A 483 3.66 12.77 -5.95
C ALA A 483 3.59 12.66 -7.50
N PRO A 484 2.55 13.18 -8.20
CA PRO A 484 2.50 13.12 -9.67
C PRO A 484 3.67 13.85 -10.34
N LYS A 485 4.16 14.93 -9.70
CA LYS A 485 5.28 15.72 -10.22
C LYS A 485 6.57 14.90 -10.31
N LEU A 486 6.78 13.93 -9.42
CA LEU A 486 7.94 13.03 -9.44
C LEU A 486 7.96 12.13 -10.70
N ILE A 487 6.80 11.84 -11.29
CA ILE A 487 6.71 11.15 -12.59
C ILE A 487 6.81 12.15 -13.74
N ALA A 488 6.15 13.31 -13.61
CA ALA A 488 6.16 14.35 -14.64
C ALA A 488 7.57 14.87 -14.97
N ASP A 489 8.45 14.94 -13.97
CA ASP A 489 9.81 15.49 -14.09
C ASP A 489 10.82 14.52 -14.73
N ARG A 490 10.49 13.23 -14.87
CA ARG A 490 11.35 12.21 -15.50
C ARG A 490 11.52 12.49 -16.99
N GLN A 491 12.69 12.98 -17.40
CA GLN A 491 12.94 13.42 -18.78
C GLN A 491 13.09 12.24 -19.75
N GLU A 492 13.45 11.07 -19.24
CA GLU A 492 13.61 9.84 -20.00
C GLU A 492 12.28 9.21 -20.44
N LEU A 493 11.15 9.62 -19.82
CA LEU A 493 9.83 9.09 -20.14
C LEU A 493 9.11 9.97 -21.16
N SER A 494 8.56 9.35 -22.20
CA SER A 494 7.69 10.04 -23.16
C SER A 494 6.40 10.53 -22.49
N ALA A 495 5.73 11.53 -23.10
CA ALA A 495 4.45 12.02 -22.60
C ALA A 495 3.37 10.91 -22.57
N GLU A 496 3.36 10.00 -23.55
CA GLU A 496 2.43 8.87 -23.56
C GLU A 496 2.74 7.87 -22.44
N THR A 497 4.02 7.53 -22.24
CA THR A 497 4.45 6.64 -21.16
C THR A 497 4.01 7.19 -19.80
N LYS A 498 4.21 8.49 -19.56
CA LYS A 498 3.76 9.18 -18.33
C LYS A 498 2.25 9.08 -18.13
N ARG A 499 1.44 9.30 -19.17
CA ARG A 499 -0.03 9.15 -19.09
C ARG A 499 -0.45 7.72 -18.75
N GLN A 500 0.20 6.73 -19.37
CA GLN A 500 -0.10 5.32 -19.11
C GLN A 500 0.27 4.91 -17.67
N ILE A 501 1.39 5.40 -17.15
CA ILE A 501 1.79 5.18 -15.75
C ILE A 501 0.80 5.86 -14.78
N LEU A 502 0.48 7.13 -15.01
CA LEU A 502 -0.31 7.95 -14.09
C LEU A 502 -1.80 7.59 -14.08
N ALA A 503 -2.34 7.02 -15.16
CA ALA A 503 -3.76 6.67 -15.24
C ALA A 503 -4.05 5.39 -16.01
N GLY A 504 -3.32 5.11 -17.10
CA GLY A 504 -3.59 3.98 -17.99
C GLY A 504 -3.68 2.62 -17.29
N GLY A 505 -2.72 2.32 -16.41
CA GLY A 505 -2.72 1.07 -15.65
C GLY A 505 -3.90 0.94 -14.70
N ALA A 506 -4.20 2.00 -13.92
CA ALA A 506 -5.36 2.00 -13.02
C ALA A 506 -6.69 1.86 -13.80
N LYS A 507 -6.81 2.52 -14.95
CA LYS A 507 -7.98 2.37 -15.84
C LYS A 507 -8.17 0.93 -16.31
N GLY A 508 -7.11 0.27 -16.75
CA GLY A 508 -7.15 -1.13 -17.19
C GLY A 508 -7.48 -2.09 -16.05
N PHE A 509 -6.79 -1.94 -14.92
CA PHE A 509 -6.95 -2.82 -13.75
C PHE A 509 -8.35 -2.73 -13.14
N TYR A 510 -8.87 -1.52 -12.90
CA TYR A 510 -10.19 -1.32 -12.27
C TYR A 510 -11.36 -1.21 -13.27
N GLY A 511 -11.08 -1.30 -14.58
CA GLY A 511 -12.10 -1.17 -15.64
C GLY A 511 -12.76 0.22 -15.67
N LEU A 512 -12.00 1.27 -15.36
CA LEU A 512 -12.45 2.64 -15.43
C LEU A 512 -12.29 3.16 -16.87
N LYS A 513 -13.36 3.72 -17.44
CA LYS A 513 -13.40 4.13 -18.86
C LYS A 513 -12.76 5.49 -19.08
#